data_AF-A0A1L7XBA3-F1
#
_entry.id   AF-A0A1L7XBA3-F1
#
_cell.length_a   1.000
_cell.length_b   1.000
_cell.length_c   1.000
_cell.angle_alpha   90.00
_cell.angle_beta   90.00
_cell.angle_gamma   90.00
#
_symmetry.space_group_name_H-M   'P 1'
#
loop_
_entity.id
_entity.type
_entity.pdbx_description
1 polymer ?
#
loop_
_entity_poly.entity_id
_entity_poly.type
_entity_poly.pdbx_seq_one_letter_code
_entity_poly.pdbx_strand_id
1 'polypeptide(L)'
;MDLEQRKQLLNSIRGQTVLMPDMRPTYENYTQLNPNYHAMIPVVDRLLESLVSNEKKLAKLKNADFALFGSTWPPKAGFNELRIVTFLAIWLFLWDDELDEPTGQHSNSFESTQKYRKETVRFIRSTMRLPEKSLQWQDQPTGIFQFFSLYGLQNIGQQIKSGVAWSLGVKYPPTASHPIIESFRVIGEALAEAYTVEQRENFFEDMRFYISSTEMEQKWHLEGEARIPTLEDYLHSRMGTSAVRPCLAVIEFANGIRGRYAATTNEPSLTALSDEATKIVIIANDMLSLKKEIRVGVIDSLVPLLCLRFGDVQNALREAQSDLAAAVDRFELEARTLLDEPNETRLSYEELRMFIEGARDCWIGNFSWSMRTGRYMLGDIDKANGSFSVTL
;
A
#
# COMPACT_ATOMS: atom_id res chain seq x y z
N MET A 1 26.37 0.85 -19.25
CA MET A 1 25.99 -0.55 -19.54
C MET A 1 24.55 -0.76 -19.13
N ASP A 2 24.18 -0.32 -17.93
CA ASP A 2 22.88 -0.64 -17.35
C ASP A 2 21.69 0.13 -17.99
N LEU A 3 21.87 1.38 -18.46
CA LEU A 3 20.80 2.10 -19.20
C LEU A 3 20.42 1.42 -20.52
N GLU A 4 21.38 0.83 -21.23
CA GLU A 4 21.10 0.07 -22.46
C GLU A 4 20.40 -1.26 -22.15
N GLN A 5 20.76 -1.92 -21.04
CA GLN A 5 20.04 -3.10 -20.56
C GLN A 5 18.58 -2.77 -20.21
N ARG A 6 18.33 -1.64 -19.53
CA ARG A 6 16.96 -1.16 -19.23
C ARG A 6 16.15 -0.96 -20.51
N LYS A 7 16.72 -0.28 -21.52
CA LYS A 7 16.08 -0.09 -22.82
C LYS A 7 15.84 -1.41 -23.55
N GLN A 8 16.81 -2.34 -23.52
CA GLN A 8 16.67 -3.66 -24.14
C GLN A 8 15.55 -4.46 -23.50
N LEU A 9 15.47 -4.49 -22.16
CA LEU A 9 14.38 -5.14 -21.44
C LEU A 9 13.03 -4.49 -21.76
N LEU A 10 12.94 -3.16 -21.73
CA LEU A 10 11.69 -2.46 -22.07
C LEU A 10 11.25 -2.76 -23.51
N ASN A 11 12.19 -2.74 -24.47
CA ASN A 11 11.91 -3.03 -25.87
C ASN A 11 11.59 -4.50 -26.13
N SER A 12 12.10 -5.43 -25.30
CA SER A 12 11.74 -6.83 -25.43
C SER A 12 10.29 -7.06 -24.99
N ILE A 13 9.76 -6.27 -24.05
CA ILE A 13 8.40 -6.41 -23.51
C ILE A 13 7.35 -5.64 -24.33
N ARG A 14 7.67 -4.39 -24.70
CA ARG A 14 6.73 -3.44 -25.31
C ARG A 14 6.21 -3.94 -26.67
N GLY A 15 4.91 -3.80 -26.88
CA GLY A 15 4.22 -4.22 -28.11
C GLY A 15 3.84 -5.70 -28.15
N GLN A 16 4.29 -6.51 -27.19
CA GLN A 16 3.84 -7.89 -27.09
C GLN A 16 2.37 -7.95 -26.67
N THR A 17 1.65 -8.94 -27.21
CA THR A 17 0.32 -9.31 -26.72
C THR A 17 0.45 -10.58 -25.88
N VAL A 18 0.07 -10.49 -24.63
CA VAL A 18 0.19 -11.58 -23.65
C VAL A 18 -1.19 -12.01 -23.16
N LEU A 19 -1.31 -13.29 -22.79
CA LEU A 19 -2.49 -13.81 -22.13
C LEU A 19 -2.34 -13.63 -20.62
N MET A 20 -3.26 -12.87 -20.02
CA MET A 20 -3.36 -12.74 -18.57
C MET A 20 -4.00 -14.01 -18.00
N PRO A 21 -3.42 -14.58 -16.94
CA PRO A 21 -3.96 -15.77 -16.32
C PRO A 21 -5.32 -15.51 -15.65
N ASP A 22 -6.16 -16.54 -15.58
CA ASP A 22 -7.42 -16.47 -14.83
C ASP A 22 -7.12 -16.42 -13.32
N MET A 23 -7.41 -15.27 -12.70
CA MET A 23 -7.25 -15.08 -11.26
C MET A 23 -8.57 -15.21 -10.50
N ARG A 24 -9.69 -15.43 -11.20
CA ARG A 24 -11.02 -15.59 -10.58
C ARG A 24 -11.10 -16.72 -9.55
N PRO A 25 -10.47 -17.90 -9.76
CA PRO A 25 -10.47 -18.96 -8.76
C PRO A 25 -9.95 -18.52 -7.38
N THR A 26 -9.11 -17.47 -7.34
CA THR A 26 -8.54 -16.91 -6.12
C THR A 26 -9.52 -16.04 -5.33
N TYR A 27 -10.47 -15.36 -5.98
CA TYR A 27 -11.29 -14.33 -5.32
C TYR A 27 -12.82 -14.48 -5.49
N GLU A 28 -13.32 -15.13 -6.55
CA GLU A 28 -14.76 -15.13 -6.88
C GLU A 28 -15.65 -15.73 -5.78
N ASN A 29 -15.15 -16.74 -5.06
CA ASN A 29 -15.92 -17.38 -4.01
C ASN A 29 -16.04 -16.53 -2.74
N TYR A 30 -15.31 -15.42 -2.65
CA TYR A 30 -15.19 -14.64 -1.43
C TYR A 30 -15.70 -13.20 -1.55
N THR A 31 -16.11 -12.75 -2.74
CA THR A 31 -16.49 -11.34 -2.92
C THR A 31 -17.83 -11.01 -2.28
N GLN A 32 -17.81 -10.17 -1.24
CA GLN A 32 -18.98 -9.45 -0.74
C GLN A 32 -18.78 -7.96 -0.97
N LEU A 33 -19.80 -7.28 -1.50
CA LEU A 33 -19.77 -5.83 -1.71
C LEU A 33 -20.55 -5.16 -0.59
N ASN A 34 -19.97 -4.13 0.04
CA ASN A 34 -20.68 -3.36 1.07
C ASN A 34 -21.97 -2.73 0.48
N PRO A 35 -23.13 -2.86 1.15
CA PRO A 35 -24.40 -2.33 0.65
C PRO A 35 -24.40 -0.80 0.46
N ASN A 36 -23.47 -0.08 1.08
CA ASN A 36 -23.32 1.37 0.97
C ASN A 36 -22.53 1.83 -0.26
N TYR A 37 -22.06 0.93 -1.15
CA TYR A 37 -21.27 1.27 -2.33
C TYR A 37 -21.87 2.43 -3.15
N HIS A 38 -23.14 2.33 -3.53
CA HIS A 38 -23.79 3.37 -4.34
C HIS A 38 -23.90 4.71 -3.59
N ALA A 39 -24.08 4.67 -2.28
CA ALA A 39 -24.13 5.88 -1.45
C ALA A 39 -22.73 6.52 -1.29
N MET A 40 -21.65 5.74 -1.42
CA MET A 40 -20.27 6.22 -1.37
C MET A 40 -19.81 6.92 -2.65
N ILE A 41 -20.37 6.59 -3.82
CA ILE A 41 -20.01 7.22 -5.11
C ILE A 41 -20.00 8.76 -5.03
N PRO A 42 -21.11 9.44 -4.65
CA PRO A 42 -21.12 10.91 -4.57
C PRO A 42 -20.23 11.47 -3.45
N VAL A 43 -19.91 10.67 -2.43
CA VAL A 43 -18.99 11.09 -1.34
C VAL A 43 -17.54 11.09 -1.84
N VAL A 44 -17.15 10.04 -2.56
CA VAL A 44 -15.82 9.90 -3.17
C VAL A 44 -15.62 10.95 -4.26
N ASP A 45 -16.60 11.15 -5.14
CA ASP A 45 -16.51 12.14 -6.20
C ASP A 45 -16.26 13.56 -5.67
N ARG A 46 -16.99 13.96 -4.62
CA ARG A 46 -16.79 15.27 -3.98
C ARG A 46 -15.42 15.39 -3.32
N LEU A 47 -14.92 14.32 -2.70
CA LEU A 47 -13.57 14.32 -2.15
C LEU A 47 -12.54 14.55 -3.26
N LEU A 48 -12.61 13.79 -4.35
CA LEU A 48 -11.68 13.92 -5.47
C LEU A 48 -11.75 15.32 -6.11
N GLU A 49 -12.95 15.86 -6.31
CA GLU A 49 -13.16 17.23 -6.82
C GLU A 49 -12.52 18.30 -5.92
N SER A 50 -12.49 18.08 -4.60
CA SER A 50 -11.87 19.01 -3.65
C SER A 50 -10.34 18.95 -3.64
N LEU A 51 -9.75 17.84 -4.10
CA LEU A 51 -8.31 17.60 -4.02
C LEU A 51 -7.60 17.77 -5.38
N VAL A 52 -8.30 17.59 -6.49
CA VAL A 52 -7.68 17.51 -7.82
C VAL A 52 -8.30 18.54 -8.75
N SER A 53 -7.53 19.60 -9.04
CA SER A 53 -7.93 20.67 -9.95
C SER A 53 -7.74 20.32 -11.44
N ASN A 54 -6.84 19.37 -11.75
CA ASN A 54 -6.60 18.94 -13.13
C ASN A 54 -7.75 18.04 -13.62
N GLU A 55 -8.56 18.53 -14.54
CA GLU A 55 -9.74 17.81 -15.06
C GLU A 55 -9.42 16.44 -15.66
N LYS A 56 -8.27 16.29 -16.34
CA LYS A 56 -7.86 14.99 -16.91
C LYS A 56 -7.46 13.99 -15.83
N LYS A 57 -6.73 14.42 -14.80
CA LYS A 57 -6.38 13.59 -13.64
C LYS A 57 -7.64 13.21 -12.87
N LEU A 58 -8.53 14.17 -12.61
CA LEU A 58 -9.81 13.95 -11.94
C LEU A 58 -10.68 12.94 -12.68
N ALA A 59 -10.84 13.07 -14.00
CA ALA A 59 -11.61 12.11 -14.81
C ALA A 59 -11.03 10.69 -14.73
N LYS A 60 -9.70 10.53 -14.74
CA LYS A 60 -9.05 9.23 -14.55
C LYS A 60 -9.31 8.65 -13.16
N LEU A 61 -9.23 9.47 -12.11
CA LEU A 61 -9.47 9.04 -10.73
C LEU A 61 -10.93 8.62 -10.51
N LYS A 62 -11.89 9.35 -11.10
CA LYS A 62 -13.31 8.95 -11.09
C LYS A 62 -13.54 7.64 -11.85
N ASN A 63 -12.91 7.48 -13.00
CA ASN A 63 -12.95 6.23 -13.76
C ASN A 63 -12.26 5.05 -13.05
N ALA A 64 -11.43 5.32 -12.04
CA ALA A 64 -10.84 4.29 -11.21
C ALA A 64 -11.85 3.68 -10.21
N ASP A 65 -12.99 4.32 -9.95
CA ASP A 65 -14.04 3.88 -9.03
C ASP A 65 -13.51 3.50 -7.63
N PHE A 66 -12.98 4.49 -6.91
CA PHE A 66 -12.51 4.29 -5.53
C PHE A 66 -13.65 4.03 -4.53
N ALA A 67 -14.90 4.37 -4.87
CA ALA A 67 -16.06 3.96 -4.08
C ALA A 67 -16.22 2.44 -4.11
N LEU A 68 -16.02 1.81 -5.28
CA LEU A 68 -15.99 0.37 -5.40
C LEU A 68 -14.81 -0.21 -4.62
N PHE A 69 -13.60 0.34 -4.81
CA PHE A 69 -12.40 -0.13 -4.10
C PHE A 69 -12.63 -0.20 -2.60
N GLY A 70 -13.00 0.92 -1.97
CA GLY A 70 -13.24 0.97 -0.53
C GLY A 70 -14.39 0.08 -0.07
N SER A 71 -15.40 -0.16 -0.92
CA SER A 71 -16.55 -1.01 -0.60
C SER A 71 -16.28 -2.51 -0.69
N THR A 72 -15.11 -2.90 -1.19
CA THR A 72 -14.72 -4.32 -1.33
C THR A 72 -13.89 -4.85 -0.17
N TRP A 73 -13.36 -3.99 0.72
CA TRP A 73 -12.52 -4.43 1.84
C TRP A 73 -13.28 -4.70 3.14
N PRO A 74 -14.27 -3.87 3.55
CA PRO A 74 -15.03 -4.13 4.77
C PRO A 74 -16.51 -4.31 4.41
N PRO A 75 -16.92 -5.50 3.93
CA PRO A 75 -18.26 -5.73 3.40
C PRO A 75 -19.38 -5.48 4.44
N LYS A 76 -19.05 -5.61 5.73
CA LYS A 76 -19.98 -5.47 6.86
C LYS A 76 -19.88 -4.13 7.59
N ALA A 77 -18.95 -3.26 7.23
CA ALA A 77 -18.75 -1.99 7.92
C ALA A 77 -19.95 -1.05 7.76
N GLY A 78 -20.22 -0.27 8.82
CA GLY A 78 -21.14 0.85 8.77
C GLY A 78 -20.67 1.94 7.81
N PHE A 79 -21.56 2.88 7.49
CA PHE A 79 -21.29 3.93 6.50
C PHE A 79 -20.10 4.81 6.91
N ASN A 80 -19.98 5.14 8.19
CA ASN A 80 -18.90 6.00 8.68
C ASN A 80 -17.55 5.27 8.61
N GLU A 81 -17.53 4.01 9.00
CA GLU A 81 -16.33 3.17 8.98
C GLU A 81 -15.84 2.99 7.54
N LEU A 82 -16.76 2.62 6.64
CA LEU A 82 -16.51 2.53 5.19
C LEU A 82 -15.96 3.84 4.63
N ARG A 83 -16.54 4.98 5.00
CA ARG A 83 -16.11 6.30 4.52
C ARG A 83 -14.66 6.59 4.88
N ILE A 84 -14.26 6.35 6.13
CA ILE A 84 -12.89 6.62 6.58
C ILE A 84 -11.88 5.67 5.94
N VAL A 85 -12.20 4.38 5.84
CA VAL A 85 -11.32 3.40 5.15
C VAL A 85 -11.18 3.76 3.67
N THR A 86 -12.27 4.14 3.01
CA THR A 86 -12.24 4.59 1.61
C THR A 86 -11.41 5.86 1.44
N PHE A 87 -11.50 6.80 2.40
CA PHE A 87 -10.71 8.03 2.36
C PHE A 87 -9.22 7.73 2.55
N LEU A 88 -8.86 6.79 3.44
CA LEU A 88 -7.47 6.35 3.59
C LEU A 88 -6.95 5.73 2.29
N ALA A 89 -7.71 4.84 1.66
CA ALA A 89 -7.34 4.28 0.37
C ALA A 89 -7.07 5.37 -0.69
N ILE A 90 -7.99 6.32 -0.85
CA ILE A 90 -7.82 7.45 -1.78
C ILE A 90 -6.60 8.29 -1.40
N TRP A 91 -6.39 8.54 -0.11
CA TRP A 91 -5.25 9.29 0.40
C TRP A 91 -3.93 8.61 0.02
N LEU A 92 -3.82 7.30 0.20
CA LEU A 92 -2.63 6.53 -0.17
C LEU A 92 -2.34 6.66 -1.67
N PHE A 93 -3.35 6.47 -2.54
CA PHE A 93 -3.16 6.65 -3.98
C PHE A 93 -2.74 8.06 -4.37
N LEU A 94 -3.37 9.09 -3.80
CA LEU A 94 -3.07 10.47 -4.16
C LEU A 94 -1.71 10.92 -3.60
N TRP A 95 -1.35 10.51 -2.40
CA TRP A 95 -0.07 10.84 -1.79
C TRP A 95 1.10 10.18 -2.56
N ASP A 96 0.91 8.95 -3.01
CA ASP A 96 1.84 8.22 -3.89
C ASP A 96 2.01 8.94 -5.24
N ASP A 97 0.89 9.27 -5.91
CA ASP A 97 0.89 9.98 -7.21
C ASP A 97 1.60 11.35 -7.13
N GLU A 98 1.60 12.05 -5.98
CA GLU A 98 2.33 13.32 -5.81
C GLU A 98 3.86 13.16 -5.76
N LEU A 99 4.36 11.97 -5.40
CA LEU A 99 5.78 11.66 -5.43
C LEU A 99 6.22 11.17 -6.82
N ASP A 100 5.34 10.47 -7.53
CA ASP A 100 5.66 9.78 -8.80
C ASP A 100 5.45 10.62 -10.07
N GLU A 101 4.50 11.57 -10.09
CA GLU A 101 4.24 12.34 -11.31
C GLU A 101 5.36 13.35 -11.60
N PRO A 102 5.92 13.41 -12.84
CA PRO A 102 6.87 14.45 -13.27
C PRO A 102 6.34 15.89 -13.14
N THR A 103 5.02 16.02 -12.97
CA THR A 103 4.27 17.26 -12.76
C THR A 103 3.94 17.55 -11.30
N GLY A 104 4.24 16.63 -10.37
CA GLY A 104 4.17 16.92 -8.94
C GLY A 104 5.09 18.08 -8.61
N GLN A 105 4.71 18.96 -7.70
CA GLN A 105 5.53 20.12 -7.32
C GLN A 105 6.92 19.73 -6.78
N HIS A 106 7.20 18.44 -6.58
CA HIS A 106 8.35 17.92 -5.86
C HIS A 106 9.17 16.82 -6.58
N SER A 107 8.74 16.27 -7.72
CA SER A 107 9.36 15.06 -8.29
C SER A 107 10.84 15.21 -8.67
N ASN A 108 11.30 16.44 -8.95
CA ASN A 108 12.66 16.69 -9.46
C ASN A 108 13.68 17.12 -8.38
N SER A 109 13.29 17.18 -7.10
CA SER A 109 14.22 17.51 -6.00
C SER A 109 13.96 16.63 -4.78
N PHE A 110 14.94 15.79 -4.45
CA PHE A 110 14.95 14.97 -3.23
C PHE A 110 14.68 15.79 -1.96
N GLU A 111 15.20 17.02 -1.90
CA GLU A 111 14.97 17.90 -0.75
C GLU A 111 13.49 18.27 -0.60
N SER A 112 12.82 18.55 -1.72
CA SER A 112 11.42 18.94 -1.74
C SER A 112 10.47 17.78 -1.40
N THR A 113 10.73 16.58 -1.94
CA THR A 113 10.00 15.35 -1.54
C THR A 113 10.26 15.02 -0.08
N GLN A 114 11.48 15.21 0.43
CA GLN A 114 11.77 14.96 1.83
C GLN A 114 11.07 15.94 2.77
N LYS A 115 10.88 17.21 2.36
CA LYS A 115 10.05 18.16 3.11
C LYS A 115 8.59 17.69 3.16
N TYR A 116 8.05 17.23 2.02
CA TYR A 116 6.68 16.69 1.93
C TYR A 116 6.48 15.46 2.84
N ARG A 117 7.42 14.50 2.83
CA ARG A 117 7.41 13.33 3.74
C ARG A 117 7.47 13.74 5.21
N LYS A 118 8.41 14.61 5.58
CA LYS A 118 8.58 15.07 6.97
C LYS A 118 7.35 15.81 7.48
N GLU A 119 6.74 16.65 6.66
CA GLU A 119 5.49 17.31 7.01
C GLU A 119 4.36 16.30 7.18
N THR A 120 4.20 15.36 6.24
CA THR A 120 3.20 14.29 6.29
C THR A 120 3.30 13.51 7.60
N VAL A 121 4.48 13.01 7.96
CA VAL A 121 4.68 12.22 9.19
C VAL A 121 4.30 13.03 10.44
N ARG A 122 4.72 14.30 10.51
CA ARG A 122 4.34 15.18 11.64
C ARG A 122 2.83 15.41 11.70
N PHE A 123 2.20 15.60 10.55
CA PHE A 123 0.77 15.85 10.45
C PHE A 123 -0.06 14.63 10.86
N ILE A 124 0.28 13.44 10.37
CA ILE A 124 -0.35 12.17 10.79
C ILE A 124 -0.19 12.01 12.30
N ARG A 125 1.03 12.16 12.85
CA ARG A 125 1.26 12.05 14.30
C ARG A 125 0.35 12.97 15.11
N SER A 126 0.22 14.22 14.66
CA SER A 126 -0.56 15.25 15.35
C SER A 126 -2.06 14.97 15.29
N THR A 127 -2.59 14.64 14.11
CA THR A 127 -4.02 14.31 13.93
C THR A 127 -4.42 13.06 14.72
N MET A 128 -3.52 12.08 14.83
CA MET A 128 -3.68 10.87 15.65
C MET A 128 -3.56 11.14 17.16
N ARG A 129 -3.29 12.38 17.59
CA ARG A 129 -3.17 12.80 19.00
C ARG A 129 -2.17 11.94 19.79
N LEU A 130 -1.05 11.57 19.17
CA LEU A 130 -0.02 10.74 19.80
C LEU A 130 0.81 11.57 20.80
N PRO A 131 1.14 11.02 21.98
CA PRO A 131 1.94 11.73 22.98
C PRO A 131 3.33 12.07 22.44
N GLU A 132 3.93 13.18 22.88
CA GLU A 132 5.35 13.42 22.62
C GLU A 132 6.18 12.34 23.35
N LYS A 133 6.77 11.41 22.60
CA LYS A 133 7.88 10.61 23.14
C LYS A 133 9.08 11.57 23.25
N SER A 134 9.78 11.56 24.39
CA SER A 134 11.03 12.30 24.55
C SER A 134 11.90 12.05 23.31
N LEU A 135 12.41 13.13 22.70
CA LEU A 135 13.22 13.09 21.50
C LEU A 135 14.55 12.37 21.76
N GLN A 136 14.49 11.05 21.88
CA GLN A 136 15.55 10.11 21.52
C GLN A 136 15.29 9.54 20.13
N TRP A 137 14.62 10.30 19.27
CA TRP A 137 14.61 10.08 17.82
C TRP A 137 16.04 10.33 17.34
N GLN A 138 16.90 9.33 17.45
CA GLN A 138 18.01 9.24 16.53
C GLN A 138 17.38 9.09 15.13
N ASP A 139 17.91 9.80 14.14
CA ASP A 139 17.74 9.51 12.71
C ASP A 139 18.31 8.12 12.37
N GLN A 140 17.98 7.09 13.16
CA GLN A 140 18.17 5.70 12.80
C GLN A 140 17.07 5.37 11.79
N PRO A 141 17.40 4.72 10.66
CA PRO A 141 16.42 4.14 9.76
C PRO A 141 15.54 3.17 10.58
N THR A 142 14.38 3.64 11.00
CA THR A 142 13.54 2.94 11.97
C THR A 142 12.63 1.99 11.22
N GLY A 143 12.80 0.68 11.47
CA GLY A 143 11.86 -0.37 11.07
C GLY A 143 12.43 -1.43 10.12
N ILE A 144 13.48 -1.11 9.36
CA ILE A 144 14.20 -2.12 8.57
C ILE A 144 15.16 -2.85 9.52
N PHE A 145 16.11 -2.16 10.18
CA PHE A 145 17.20 -2.77 10.95
C PHE A 145 16.86 -3.84 12.03
N GLN A 146 15.65 -3.86 12.60
CA GLN A 146 15.26 -4.92 13.55
C GLN A 146 14.94 -6.25 12.86
N PHE A 147 14.54 -6.22 11.59
CA PHE A 147 14.42 -7.38 10.72
C PHE A 147 15.80 -7.93 10.28
N PHE A 148 16.89 -7.16 10.45
CA PHE A 148 18.23 -7.43 9.86
C PHE A 148 19.32 -7.88 10.86
N SER A 149 19.00 -8.34 12.08
CA SER A 149 20.04 -8.81 12.99
C SER A 149 20.68 -10.17 12.64
N LEU A 150 20.39 -10.76 11.46
CA LEU A 150 21.03 -12.01 11.02
C LEU A 150 22.25 -11.84 10.10
N TYR A 151 22.56 -10.67 9.52
CA TYR A 151 23.80 -10.47 8.73
C TYR A 151 24.33 -9.01 8.81
N GLY A 152 25.59 -8.82 9.29
CA GLY A 152 26.27 -7.54 9.65
C GLY A 152 26.54 -6.54 8.49
N LEU A 153 27.08 -5.32 8.63
CA LEU A 153 28.06 -4.68 9.55
C LEU A 153 27.85 -3.11 9.62
N GLN A 154 28.68 -2.43 10.42
CA GLN A 154 28.53 -1.15 11.14
C GLN A 154 28.94 0.20 10.46
N ASN A 155 28.47 1.33 11.07
CA ASN A 155 29.07 2.69 11.27
C ASN A 155 29.06 3.73 10.10
N ILE A 156 28.95 5.09 10.19
CA ILE A 156 28.89 6.22 11.18
C ILE A 156 28.38 7.48 10.37
N GLY A 157 27.58 8.47 10.83
CA GLY A 157 27.99 9.69 11.58
C GLY A 157 27.22 11.03 11.32
N GLN A 158 26.72 11.64 12.42
CA GLN A 158 26.56 13.06 12.89
C GLN A 158 25.77 14.25 12.21
N GLN A 159 24.81 14.77 13.04
CA GLN A 159 24.41 16.17 13.44
C GLN A 159 23.67 17.09 12.42
N ILE A 160 22.60 17.84 12.78
CA ILE A 160 22.51 19.02 13.68
C ILE A 160 21.06 19.32 14.18
N LYS A 161 21.00 20.05 15.31
CA LYS A 161 19.91 20.54 16.20
C LYS A 161 18.87 21.51 15.61
N SER A 162 17.64 21.41 16.11
CA SER A 162 16.77 22.47 16.72
C SER A 162 15.30 21.99 16.66
N GLY A 163 14.41 22.26 17.61
CA GLY A 163 14.39 23.10 18.79
C GLY A 163 13.08 22.81 19.54
N VAL A 164 13.03 23.30 20.77
CA VAL A 164 12.15 22.93 21.88
C VAL A 164 10.78 23.64 21.81
N ALA A 165 9.74 23.00 22.38
CA ALA A 165 8.77 23.56 23.35
C ALA A 165 7.29 23.39 22.99
N TRP A 166 6.64 22.33 23.46
CA TRP A 166 5.17 22.27 23.51
C TRP A 166 4.67 21.76 24.87
N SER A 167 4.26 22.70 25.72
CA SER A 167 3.51 22.41 26.94
C SER A 167 2.09 23.00 26.87
N LEU A 168 1.13 22.13 27.25
CA LEU A 168 -0.20 22.38 27.80
C LEU A 168 -1.12 23.33 27.02
N GLY A 169 -1.94 22.71 26.17
CA GLY A 169 -3.14 23.28 25.57
C GLY A 169 -3.48 22.43 24.35
N VAL A 170 -4.69 21.86 24.30
CA VAL A 170 -5.15 21.07 23.14
C VAL A 170 -5.15 22.00 21.92
N LYS A 171 -4.04 22.07 21.21
CA LYS A 171 -3.91 22.77 19.95
C LYS A 171 -4.20 21.74 18.87
N TYR A 172 -5.26 22.00 18.11
CA TYR A 172 -5.52 21.31 16.86
C TYR A 172 -4.25 21.34 15.99
N PRO A 173 -3.95 20.26 15.22
CA PRO A 173 -2.84 20.27 14.29
C PRO A 173 -2.97 21.51 13.40
N PRO A 174 -1.89 22.30 13.19
CA PRO A 174 -1.94 23.39 12.22
C PRO A 174 -2.39 22.84 10.86
N THR A 175 -3.05 23.67 10.06
CA THR A 175 -3.42 23.32 8.68
C THR A 175 -2.16 22.91 7.91
N ALA A 176 -2.20 21.76 7.24
CA ALA A 176 -1.09 21.32 6.41
C ALA A 176 -0.91 22.24 5.20
N SER A 177 0.32 22.33 4.71
CA SER A 177 0.67 23.17 3.55
C SER A 177 0.09 22.63 2.24
N HIS A 178 -0.16 21.32 2.17
CA HIS A 178 -0.62 20.63 0.96
C HIS A 178 -2.03 20.03 1.15
N PRO A 179 -2.97 20.21 0.21
CA PRO A 179 -4.34 19.69 0.33
C PRO A 179 -4.41 18.18 0.56
N ILE A 180 -3.54 17.40 -0.08
CA ILE A 180 -3.48 15.94 0.13
C ILE A 180 -3.06 15.61 1.57
N ILE A 181 -2.03 16.27 2.12
CA ILE A 181 -1.64 16.07 3.53
C ILE A 181 -2.81 16.46 4.44
N GLU A 182 -3.43 17.62 4.21
CA GLU A 182 -4.56 18.12 5.00
C GLU A 182 -5.77 17.17 4.96
N SER A 183 -6.03 16.53 3.81
CA SER A 183 -7.13 15.58 3.67
C SER A 183 -7.00 14.35 4.58
N PHE A 184 -5.81 14.08 5.12
CA PHE A 184 -5.62 13.07 6.15
C PHE A 184 -6.34 13.40 7.46
N ARG A 185 -6.62 14.68 7.76
CA ARG A 185 -7.15 15.12 9.05
C ARG A 185 -8.40 14.35 9.48
N VAL A 186 -9.36 14.20 8.57
CA VAL A 186 -10.61 13.49 8.86
C VAL A 186 -10.38 12.01 9.18
N ILE A 187 -9.36 11.40 8.56
CA ILE A 187 -8.95 10.02 8.84
C ILE A 187 -8.27 9.96 10.22
N GLY A 188 -7.25 10.79 10.42
CA GLY A 188 -6.48 10.83 11.66
C GLY A 188 -7.32 11.16 12.89
N GLU A 189 -8.27 12.09 12.78
CA GLU A 189 -9.18 12.43 13.88
C GLU A 189 -10.18 11.31 14.18
N ALA A 190 -10.74 10.65 13.15
CA ALA A 190 -11.64 9.51 13.34
C ALA A 190 -10.93 8.33 14.01
N LEU A 191 -9.71 8.01 13.56
CA LEU A 191 -8.87 7.00 14.20
C LEU A 191 -8.47 7.43 15.62
N ALA A 192 -8.15 8.72 15.84
CA ALA A 192 -7.80 9.23 17.15
C ALA A 192 -8.92 9.08 18.20
N GLU A 193 -10.17 9.12 17.75
CA GLU A 193 -11.36 8.98 18.59
C GLU A 193 -11.74 7.52 18.86
N ALA A 194 -11.55 6.64 17.87
CA ALA A 194 -11.93 5.24 17.97
C ALA A 194 -10.85 4.36 18.63
N TYR A 195 -9.57 4.64 18.37
CA TYR A 195 -8.46 3.78 18.76
C TYR A 195 -7.90 4.10 20.14
N THR A 196 -7.43 3.05 20.81
CA THR A 196 -6.57 3.18 22.00
C THR A 196 -5.24 3.87 21.64
N VAL A 197 -4.47 4.33 22.63
CA VAL A 197 -3.13 4.90 22.37
C VAL A 197 -2.25 3.90 21.61
N GLU A 198 -2.31 2.63 21.97
CA GLU A 198 -1.48 1.58 21.37
C GLU A 198 -1.84 1.31 19.90
N GLN A 199 -3.13 1.19 19.57
CA GLN A 199 -3.59 1.05 18.18
C GLN A 199 -3.20 2.27 17.32
N ARG A 200 -3.25 3.49 17.90
CA ARG A 200 -2.81 4.71 17.21
C ARG A 200 -1.30 4.71 16.95
N GLU A 201 -0.51 4.20 17.89
CA GLU A 201 0.93 4.04 17.71
C GLU A 201 1.23 3.00 16.61
N ASN A 202 0.56 1.85 16.63
CA ASN A 202 0.77 0.80 15.62
C ASN A 202 0.42 1.29 14.20
N PHE A 203 -0.76 1.89 14.02
CA PHE A 203 -1.16 2.47 12.75
C PHE A 203 -0.16 3.55 12.28
N PHE A 204 0.30 4.41 13.19
CA PHE A 204 1.30 5.43 12.85
C PHE A 204 2.62 4.83 12.41
N GLU A 205 3.08 3.74 13.04
CA GLU A 205 4.30 3.06 12.63
C GLU A 205 4.17 2.42 11.25
N ASP A 206 2.99 1.87 10.89
CA ASP A 206 2.74 1.35 9.54
C ASP A 206 2.72 2.47 8.48
N MET A 207 2.10 3.62 8.80
CA MET A 207 2.17 4.82 7.94
C MET A 207 3.59 5.34 7.79
N ARG A 208 4.36 5.37 8.88
CA ARG A 208 5.76 5.80 8.89
C ARG A 208 6.61 4.85 8.05
N PHE A 209 6.40 3.54 8.18
CA PHE A 209 7.08 2.53 7.38
C PHE A 209 6.81 2.71 5.89
N TYR A 210 5.56 2.91 5.48
CA TYR A 210 5.20 3.24 4.09
C TYR A 210 5.95 4.49 3.60
N ILE A 211 5.82 5.61 4.31
CA ILE A 211 6.43 6.89 3.91
C ILE A 211 7.95 6.79 3.83
N SER A 212 8.60 6.15 4.82
CA SER A 212 10.05 5.94 4.82
C SER A 212 10.52 5.00 3.70
N SER A 213 9.70 4.05 3.29
CA SER A 213 10.05 3.15 2.17
C SER A 213 10.08 3.91 0.84
N THR A 214 9.19 4.89 0.64
CA THR A 214 9.23 5.76 -0.56
C THR A 214 10.48 6.66 -0.61
N GLU A 215 11.08 6.98 0.54
CA GLU A 215 12.36 7.70 0.58
C GLU A 215 13.50 6.80 0.08
N MET A 216 13.51 5.53 0.52
CA MET A 216 14.49 4.54 0.08
C MET A 216 14.40 4.31 -1.43
N GLU A 217 13.19 4.09 -1.93
CA GLU A 217 12.91 3.90 -3.36
C GLU A 217 13.40 5.10 -4.18
N GLN A 218 13.10 6.33 -3.75
CA GLN A 218 13.58 7.53 -4.43
C GLN A 218 15.11 7.65 -4.42
N LYS A 219 15.78 7.32 -3.31
CA LYS A 219 17.26 7.31 -3.27
C LYS A 219 17.83 6.32 -4.26
N TRP A 220 17.29 5.11 -4.32
CA TRP A 220 17.73 4.11 -5.27
C TRP A 220 17.51 4.53 -6.72
N HIS A 221 16.40 5.19 -7.01
CA HIS A 221 16.17 5.76 -8.34
C HIS A 221 17.20 6.85 -8.65
N LEU A 222 17.45 7.81 -7.77
CA LEU A 222 18.39 8.91 -8.01
C LEU A 222 19.87 8.49 -8.06
N GLU A 223 20.28 7.59 -7.17
CA GLU A 223 21.67 7.08 -7.10
C GLU A 223 21.94 6.00 -8.16
N GLY A 224 20.89 5.33 -8.61
CA GLY A 224 20.95 4.10 -9.40
C GLY A 224 20.18 4.16 -10.71
N GLU A 225 19.89 5.33 -11.29
CA GLU A 225 19.09 5.52 -12.54
C GLU A 225 19.47 4.56 -13.69
N ALA A 226 20.69 4.02 -13.68
CA ALA A 226 21.13 3.03 -14.64
C ALA A 226 20.83 1.57 -14.25
N ARG A 227 20.91 1.18 -12.97
CA ARG A 227 20.87 -0.24 -12.53
C ARG A 227 19.45 -0.81 -12.60
N ILE A 228 19.30 -2.07 -13.04
CA ILE A 228 18.06 -2.84 -12.85
C ILE A 228 18.10 -3.48 -11.45
N PRO A 229 17.09 -3.26 -10.58
CA PRO A 229 17.07 -3.86 -9.25
C PRO A 229 17.03 -5.39 -9.35
N THR A 230 17.59 -6.07 -8.35
CA THR A 230 17.33 -7.51 -8.22
C THR A 230 15.89 -7.73 -7.75
N LEU A 231 15.36 -8.93 -7.94
CA LEU A 231 14.01 -9.26 -7.43
C LEU A 231 13.90 -9.17 -5.91
N GLU A 232 14.99 -9.45 -5.20
CA GLU A 232 15.06 -9.28 -3.75
C GLU A 232 15.03 -7.80 -3.36
N ASP A 233 15.83 -6.94 -4.01
CA ASP A 233 15.82 -5.49 -3.80
C ASP A 233 14.41 -4.92 -4.07
N TYR A 234 13.80 -5.33 -5.19
CA TYR A 234 12.47 -4.91 -5.59
C TYR A 234 11.42 -5.27 -4.54
N LEU A 235 11.33 -6.56 -4.18
CA LEU A 235 10.35 -7.02 -3.20
C LEU A 235 10.56 -6.35 -1.84
N HIS A 236 11.81 -6.17 -1.41
CA HIS A 236 12.12 -5.47 -0.16
C HIS A 236 11.53 -4.06 -0.16
N SER A 237 11.76 -3.26 -1.21
CA SER A 237 11.17 -1.92 -1.33
C SER A 237 9.64 -2.00 -1.40
N ARG A 238 9.11 -2.88 -2.25
CA ARG A 238 7.68 -2.95 -2.58
C ARG A 238 6.81 -3.40 -1.39
N MET A 239 7.34 -4.21 -0.49
CA MET A 239 6.66 -4.55 0.78
C MET A 239 6.32 -3.30 1.61
N GLY A 240 7.12 -2.24 1.50
CA GLY A 240 6.83 -0.95 2.10
C GLY A 240 5.99 -0.04 1.22
N THR A 241 6.39 0.16 -0.04
CA THR A 241 5.76 1.14 -0.95
C THR A 241 4.37 0.74 -1.45
N SER A 242 3.98 -0.53 -1.29
CA SER A 242 2.62 -1.00 -1.63
C SER A 242 1.50 -0.47 -0.72
N ALA A 243 1.84 0.13 0.43
CA ALA A 243 0.88 0.66 1.41
C ALA A 243 -0.16 -0.34 1.95
N VAL A 244 0.08 -1.65 1.82
CA VAL A 244 -0.85 -2.68 2.31
C VAL A 244 -0.93 -2.69 3.83
N ARG A 245 0.20 -2.49 4.54
CA ARG A 245 0.23 -2.49 6.02
C ARG A 245 -0.71 -1.45 6.64
N PRO A 246 -0.70 -0.16 6.21
CA PRO A 246 -1.73 0.79 6.60
C PRO A 246 -3.18 0.33 6.37
N CYS A 247 -3.44 -0.40 5.29
CA CYS A 247 -4.76 -0.92 4.96
C CYS A 247 -5.17 -2.07 5.92
N LEU A 248 -4.22 -2.93 6.29
CA LEU A 248 -4.45 -3.96 7.31
C LEU A 248 -4.69 -3.35 8.70
N ALA A 249 -3.95 -2.29 9.04
CA ALA A 249 -4.08 -1.61 10.33
C ALA A 249 -5.44 -0.93 10.55
N VAL A 250 -6.20 -0.62 9.49
CA VAL A 250 -7.58 -0.09 9.61
C VAL A 250 -8.67 -1.17 9.62
N ILE A 251 -8.32 -2.45 9.53
CA ILE A 251 -9.26 -3.56 9.73
C ILE A 251 -9.88 -3.46 11.13
N GLU A 252 -9.09 -3.07 12.13
CA GLU A 252 -9.60 -2.92 13.50
C GLU A 252 -10.72 -1.88 13.56
N PHE A 253 -10.50 -0.72 12.94
CA PHE A 253 -11.46 0.37 12.86
C PHE A 253 -12.71 -0.05 12.10
N ALA A 254 -12.53 -0.70 10.94
CA ALA A 254 -13.63 -1.11 10.08
C ALA A 254 -14.58 -2.12 10.75
N ASN A 255 -14.04 -2.94 11.65
CA ASN A 255 -14.77 -4.04 12.28
C ASN A 255 -15.01 -3.83 13.79
N GLY A 256 -14.59 -2.70 14.36
CA GLY A 256 -14.76 -2.40 15.79
C GLY A 256 -13.95 -3.29 16.73
N ILE A 257 -12.80 -3.80 16.26
CA ILE A 257 -11.89 -4.65 17.05
C ILE A 257 -11.21 -3.79 18.14
N ARG A 258 -11.15 -4.32 19.37
CA ARG A 258 -10.58 -3.66 20.54
C ARG A 258 -9.16 -4.10 20.84
N GLY A 259 -8.84 -5.35 20.52
CA GLY A 259 -7.46 -5.83 20.52
C GLY A 259 -6.61 -5.11 19.46
N ARG A 260 -5.30 -5.22 19.60
CA ARG A 260 -4.33 -4.54 18.72
C ARG A 260 -3.75 -5.54 17.72
N TYR A 261 -3.67 -5.11 16.48
CA TYR A 261 -2.79 -5.56 15.43
C TYR A 261 -1.51 -4.73 15.48
N ALA A 262 -0.37 -5.39 15.32
CA ALA A 262 0.92 -4.74 15.38
C ALA A 262 1.94 -5.46 14.50
N ALA A 263 1.95 -5.14 13.20
CA ALA A 263 2.87 -5.73 12.22
C ALA A 263 4.36 -5.61 12.61
N THR A 264 4.69 -4.57 13.38
CA THR A 264 6.05 -4.16 13.74
C THR A 264 6.42 -4.42 15.20
N THR A 265 5.53 -5.03 16.00
CA THR A 265 5.85 -5.46 17.38
C THR A 265 5.98 -6.98 17.46
N ASN A 266 6.46 -7.51 18.59
CA ASN A 266 6.74 -8.93 18.87
C ASN A 266 5.52 -9.89 18.73
N GLU A 267 4.81 -9.89 17.60
CA GLU A 267 3.73 -10.83 17.28
C GLU A 267 4.02 -11.52 15.92
N PRO A 268 4.99 -12.45 15.87
CA PRO A 268 5.51 -13.01 14.62
C PRO A 268 4.44 -13.61 13.71
N SER A 269 3.40 -14.23 14.27
CA SER A 269 2.33 -14.87 13.51
C SER A 269 1.45 -13.87 12.76
N LEU A 270 1.11 -12.72 13.36
CA LEU A 270 0.36 -11.67 12.64
C LEU A 270 1.23 -10.97 11.60
N THR A 271 2.53 -10.81 11.86
CA THR A 271 3.48 -10.30 10.88
C THR A 271 3.56 -11.24 9.67
N ALA A 272 3.70 -12.56 9.88
CA ALA A 272 3.75 -13.54 8.79
C ALA A 272 2.48 -13.52 7.92
N LEU A 273 1.30 -13.53 8.55
CA LEU A 273 0.02 -13.40 7.86
C LEU A 273 -0.05 -12.11 7.02
N SER A 274 0.38 -10.99 7.59
CA SER A 274 0.35 -9.68 6.93
C SER A 274 1.33 -9.56 5.79
N ASP A 275 2.50 -10.18 5.92
CA ASP A 275 3.50 -10.20 4.86
C ASP A 275 3.01 -11.02 3.67
N GLU A 276 2.32 -12.15 3.89
CA GLU A 276 1.70 -12.91 2.80
C GLU A 276 0.54 -12.13 2.15
N ALA A 277 -0.33 -11.47 2.93
CA ALA A 277 -1.36 -10.59 2.39
C ALA A 277 -0.76 -9.46 1.51
N THR A 278 0.38 -8.90 1.95
CA THR A 278 1.10 -7.87 1.21
C THR A 278 1.67 -8.41 -0.10
N LYS A 279 2.31 -9.58 -0.09
CA LYS A 279 2.82 -10.24 -1.30
C LYS A 279 1.70 -10.53 -2.30
N ILE A 280 0.54 -11.03 -1.85
CA ILE A 280 -0.63 -11.29 -2.69
C ILE A 280 -1.03 -10.02 -3.44
N VAL A 281 -1.17 -8.90 -2.74
CA VAL A 281 -1.56 -7.61 -3.35
C VAL A 281 -0.49 -7.10 -4.33
N ILE A 282 0.80 -7.21 -3.97
CA ILE A 282 1.92 -6.79 -4.84
C ILE A 282 1.91 -7.57 -6.15
N ILE A 283 1.94 -8.90 -6.07
CA ILE A 283 2.02 -9.77 -7.25
C ILE A 283 0.82 -9.53 -8.18
N ALA A 284 -0.37 -9.46 -7.60
CA ALA A 284 -1.61 -9.14 -8.31
C ALA A 284 -1.56 -7.79 -9.03
N ASN A 285 -1.11 -6.76 -8.31
CA ASN A 285 -1.02 -5.40 -8.82
C ASN A 285 -0.07 -5.37 -10.02
N ASP A 286 1.15 -5.88 -9.87
CA ASP A 286 2.19 -5.86 -10.91
C ASP A 286 1.78 -6.63 -12.18
N MET A 287 1.02 -7.71 -12.02
CA MET A 287 0.44 -8.42 -13.16
C MET A 287 -0.60 -7.57 -13.89
N LEU A 288 -1.55 -6.96 -13.16
CA LEU A 288 -2.66 -6.20 -13.73
C LEU A 288 -2.26 -4.79 -14.20
N SER A 289 -1.26 -4.19 -13.58
CA SER A 289 -0.73 -2.86 -13.89
C SER A 289 0.29 -2.89 -15.04
N LEU A 290 0.77 -4.08 -15.45
CA LEU A 290 1.87 -4.24 -16.41
C LEU A 290 1.74 -3.36 -17.65
N LYS A 291 0.56 -3.34 -18.29
CA LYS A 291 0.30 -2.49 -19.46
C LYS A 291 0.45 -1.00 -19.17
N LYS A 292 -0.06 -0.56 -18.02
CA LYS A 292 0.02 0.84 -17.59
C LYS A 292 1.49 1.22 -17.39
N GLU A 293 2.26 0.37 -16.72
CA GLU A 293 3.67 0.60 -16.38
C GLU A 293 4.58 0.61 -17.60
N ILE A 294 4.47 -0.40 -18.48
CA ILE A 294 5.29 -0.50 -19.71
C ILE A 294 5.03 0.65 -20.67
N ARG A 295 3.78 1.15 -20.74
CA ARG A 295 3.42 2.32 -21.55
C ARG A 295 4.20 3.58 -21.15
N VAL A 296 4.47 3.76 -19.86
CA VAL A 296 5.24 4.90 -19.34
C VAL A 296 6.73 4.57 -19.15
N GLY A 297 7.15 3.35 -19.49
CA GLY A 297 8.56 2.92 -19.44
C GLY A 297 9.04 2.46 -18.07
N VAL A 298 8.13 2.20 -17.13
CA VAL A 298 8.45 1.64 -15.81
C VAL A 298 8.69 0.14 -15.97
N ILE A 299 9.89 -0.30 -15.59
CA ILE A 299 10.32 -1.72 -15.61
C ILE A 299 10.74 -2.23 -14.23
N ASP A 300 10.74 -1.37 -13.21
CA ASP A 300 11.04 -1.76 -11.82
C ASP A 300 9.76 -2.33 -11.20
N SER A 301 9.34 -3.49 -11.72
CA SER A 301 8.10 -4.19 -11.43
C SER A 301 8.33 -5.69 -11.54
N LEU A 302 7.54 -6.52 -10.85
CA LEU A 302 7.79 -7.95 -10.75
C LEU A 302 7.94 -8.64 -12.12
N VAL A 303 7.00 -8.41 -13.04
CA VAL A 303 6.97 -9.14 -14.32
C VAL A 303 8.17 -8.81 -15.23
N PRO A 304 8.55 -7.53 -15.46
CA PRO A 304 9.77 -7.22 -16.18
C PRO A 304 11.03 -7.81 -15.56
N LEU A 305 11.14 -7.79 -14.23
CA LEU A 305 12.29 -8.37 -13.53
C LEU A 305 12.34 -9.90 -13.66
N LEU A 306 11.19 -10.58 -13.66
CA LEU A 306 11.12 -12.01 -13.94
C LEU A 306 11.50 -12.35 -15.38
N CYS A 307 11.27 -11.46 -16.36
CA CYS A 307 11.73 -11.67 -17.74
C CYS A 307 13.25 -11.84 -17.83
N LEU A 308 14.03 -11.23 -16.93
CA LEU A 308 15.48 -11.44 -16.88
C LEU A 308 15.88 -12.87 -16.52
N ARG A 309 15.02 -13.58 -15.77
CA ARG A 309 15.24 -14.98 -15.37
C ARG A 309 14.61 -15.98 -16.32
N PHE A 310 13.43 -15.66 -16.86
CA PHE A 310 12.60 -16.59 -17.62
C PHE A 310 12.49 -16.28 -19.13
N GLY A 311 13.18 -15.24 -19.60
CA GLY A 311 13.40 -14.92 -21.01
C GLY A 311 12.25 -14.18 -21.72
N ASP A 312 11.00 -14.47 -21.41
CA ASP A 312 9.84 -13.83 -22.02
C ASP A 312 8.71 -13.52 -21.02
N VAL A 313 7.83 -12.61 -21.43
CA VAL A 313 6.75 -12.06 -20.60
C VAL A 313 5.72 -13.11 -20.22
N GLN A 314 5.45 -14.08 -21.10
CA GLN A 314 4.44 -15.11 -20.84
C GLN A 314 4.94 -16.12 -19.80
N ASN A 315 6.23 -16.50 -19.84
CA ASN A 315 6.85 -17.28 -18.76
C ASN A 315 6.86 -16.49 -17.45
N ALA A 316 7.23 -15.21 -17.49
CA ALA A 316 7.24 -14.35 -16.30
C ALA A 316 5.86 -14.23 -15.65
N LEU A 317 4.79 -14.09 -16.43
CA LEU A 317 3.40 -14.08 -15.94
C LEU A 317 2.99 -15.43 -15.34
N ARG A 318 3.43 -16.55 -15.92
CA ARG A 318 3.17 -17.89 -15.34
C ARG A 318 3.85 -18.05 -13.99
N GLU A 319 5.10 -17.59 -13.87
CA GLU A 319 5.81 -17.62 -12.59
C GLU A 319 5.11 -16.73 -11.56
N ALA A 320 4.77 -15.49 -11.92
CA ALA A 320 4.03 -14.59 -11.03
C ALA A 320 2.69 -15.19 -10.58
N GLN A 321 1.97 -15.90 -11.47
CA GLN A 321 0.75 -16.62 -11.09
C GLN A 321 1.02 -17.75 -10.08
N SER A 322 2.10 -18.51 -10.27
CA SER A 322 2.52 -19.57 -9.33
C SER A 322 2.88 -18.98 -7.97
N ASP A 323 3.66 -17.89 -7.96
CA ASP A 323 4.03 -17.17 -6.73
C ASP A 323 2.80 -16.62 -6.00
N LEU A 324 1.84 -16.09 -6.75
CA LEU A 324 0.56 -15.63 -6.20
C LEU A 324 -0.21 -16.75 -5.53
N ALA A 325 -0.37 -17.91 -6.21
CA ALA A 325 -1.06 -19.06 -5.64
C ALA A 325 -0.36 -19.56 -4.37
N ALA A 326 0.98 -19.63 -4.39
CA ALA A 326 1.76 -20.04 -3.22
C ALA A 326 1.64 -19.04 -2.04
N ALA A 327 1.53 -17.73 -2.32
CA ALA A 327 1.29 -16.73 -1.29
C ALA A 327 -0.11 -16.85 -0.66
N VAL A 328 -1.12 -17.17 -1.46
CA VAL A 328 -2.48 -17.47 -0.97
C VAL A 328 -2.47 -18.73 -0.10
N ASP A 329 -1.82 -19.80 -0.53
CA ASP A 329 -1.72 -21.05 0.25
C ASP A 329 -1.04 -20.82 1.60
N ARG A 330 0.04 -20.01 1.63
CA ARG A 330 0.72 -19.62 2.87
C ARG A 330 -0.16 -18.74 3.76
N PHE A 331 -0.84 -17.73 3.19
CA PHE A 331 -1.79 -16.91 3.95
C PHE A 331 -2.87 -17.77 4.62
N GLU A 332 -3.49 -18.69 3.88
CA GLU A 332 -4.54 -19.56 4.43
C GLU A 332 -4.01 -20.57 5.43
N LEU A 333 -2.76 -21.03 5.29
CA LEU A 333 -2.09 -21.85 6.30
C LEU A 333 -1.89 -21.06 7.59
N GLU A 334 -1.29 -19.87 7.52
CA GLU A 334 -1.06 -19.01 8.70
C GLU A 334 -2.38 -18.62 9.38
N ALA A 335 -3.43 -18.34 8.58
CA ALA A 335 -4.77 -18.05 9.09
C ALA A 335 -5.35 -19.22 9.90
N ARG A 336 -5.19 -20.47 9.43
CA ARG A 336 -5.63 -21.66 10.17
C ARG A 336 -4.79 -21.86 11.43
N THR A 337 -3.47 -21.79 11.32
CA THR A 337 -2.55 -21.93 12.47
C THR A 337 -2.89 -20.93 13.57
N LEU A 338 -3.14 -19.67 13.23
CA LEU A 338 -3.53 -18.63 14.19
C LEU A 338 -4.84 -18.95 14.94
N LEU A 339 -5.80 -19.62 14.29
CA LEU A 339 -7.10 -19.93 14.89
C LEU A 339 -7.11 -21.26 15.65
N ASP A 340 -6.33 -22.24 15.20
CA ASP A 340 -6.35 -23.61 15.72
C ASP A 340 -5.28 -23.85 16.81
N GLU A 341 -4.18 -23.09 16.78
CA GLU A 341 -3.07 -23.24 17.72
C GLU A 341 -3.03 -22.12 18.77
N PRO A 342 -2.46 -22.37 19.97
CA PRO A 342 -2.18 -21.32 20.93
C PRO A 342 -1.29 -20.23 20.32
N ASN A 343 -1.74 -18.99 20.41
CA ASN A 343 -1.00 -17.83 19.94
C ASN A 343 -0.88 -16.78 21.05
N GLU A 344 0.06 -15.85 20.89
CA GLU A 344 0.33 -14.77 21.85
C GLU A 344 -0.33 -13.45 21.45
N THR A 345 -1.26 -13.47 20.49
CA THR A 345 -1.93 -12.25 20.04
C THR A 345 -2.78 -11.68 21.16
N ARG A 346 -2.95 -10.36 21.19
CA ARG A 346 -3.84 -9.70 22.15
C ARG A 346 -5.28 -9.59 21.66
N LEU A 347 -5.63 -10.36 20.64
CA LEU A 347 -6.97 -10.43 20.07
C LEU A 347 -7.72 -11.59 20.75
N SER A 348 -8.98 -11.37 21.13
CA SER A 348 -9.84 -12.51 21.44
C SER A 348 -10.01 -13.39 20.20
N TYR A 349 -10.44 -14.65 20.37
CA TYR A 349 -10.67 -15.56 19.25
C TYR A 349 -11.56 -14.94 18.15
N GLU A 350 -12.65 -14.26 18.55
CA GLU A 350 -13.58 -13.63 17.62
C GLU A 350 -12.95 -12.43 16.91
N GLU A 351 -12.19 -11.60 17.62
CA GLU A 351 -11.47 -10.48 17.03
C GLU A 351 -10.37 -10.95 16.07
N LEU A 352 -9.67 -12.04 16.40
CA LEU A 352 -8.66 -12.64 15.55
C LEU A 352 -9.29 -13.18 14.26
N ARG A 353 -10.44 -13.88 14.38
CA ARG A 353 -11.22 -14.34 13.23
C ARG A 353 -11.66 -13.16 12.34
N MET A 354 -12.18 -12.09 12.94
CA MET A 354 -12.57 -10.87 12.22
C MET A 354 -11.37 -10.19 11.54
N PHE A 355 -10.21 -10.15 12.20
CA PHE A 355 -9.00 -9.58 11.63
C PHE A 355 -8.52 -10.38 10.41
N ILE A 356 -8.44 -11.71 10.54
CA ILE A 356 -8.05 -12.62 9.46
C ILE A 356 -9.01 -12.50 8.27
N GLU A 357 -10.32 -12.45 8.53
CA GLU A 357 -11.33 -12.22 7.49
C GLU A 357 -11.14 -10.86 6.81
N GLY A 358 -10.92 -9.80 7.57
CA GLY A 358 -10.64 -8.47 7.00
C GLY A 358 -9.37 -8.43 6.16
N ALA A 359 -8.31 -9.12 6.58
CA ALA A 359 -7.06 -9.22 5.83
C ALA A 359 -7.28 -9.98 4.51
N ARG A 360 -8.14 -11.01 4.54
CA ARG A 360 -8.59 -11.72 3.35
C ARG A 360 -9.37 -10.80 2.41
N ASP A 361 -10.36 -10.09 2.95
CA ASP A 361 -11.21 -9.17 2.19
C ASP A 361 -10.39 -8.03 1.55
N CYS A 362 -9.31 -7.56 2.18
CA CYS A 362 -8.40 -6.58 1.58
C CYS A 362 -7.82 -7.05 0.24
N TRP A 363 -7.23 -8.25 0.19
CA TRP A 363 -6.63 -8.73 -1.05
C TRP A 363 -7.67 -9.23 -2.06
N ILE A 364 -8.76 -9.86 -1.62
CA ILE A 364 -9.91 -10.22 -2.48
C ILE A 364 -10.50 -8.96 -3.13
N GLY A 365 -10.73 -7.92 -2.33
CA GLY A 365 -11.32 -6.68 -2.78
C GLY A 365 -10.42 -5.94 -3.75
N ASN A 366 -9.10 -5.95 -3.52
CA ASN A 366 -8.13 -5.45 -4.47
C ASN A 366 -8.23 -6.16 -5.83
N PHE A 367 -8.34 -7.50 -5.88
CA PHE A 367 -8.57 -8.23 -7.13
C PHE A 367 -9.88 -7.86 -7.81
N SER A 368 -10.99 -7.91 -7.05
CA SER A 368 -12.34 -7.63 -7.54
C SER A 368 -12.44 -6.23 -8.15
N TRP A 369 -11.85 -5.24 -7.49
CA TRP A 369 -11.75 -3.89 -8.01
C TRP A 369 -10.84 -3.81 -9.22
N SER A 370 -9.65 -4.40 -9.18
CA SER A 370 -8.68 -4.33 -10.27
C SER A 370 -9.23 -4.89 -11.60
N MET A 371 -10.08 -5.91 -11.53
CA MET A 371 -10.73 -6.51 -12.70
C MET A 371 -11.89 -5.67 -13.28
N ARG A 372 -12.38 -4.67 -12.54
CA ARG A 372 -13.54 -3.84 -12.91
C ARG A 372 -13.20 -2.36 -13.13
N THR A 373 -12.08 -1.92 -12.58
CA THR A 373 -11.65 -0.53 -12.61
C THR A 373 -11.22 -0.10 -14.01
N GLY A 374 -11.52 1.16 -14.35
CA GLY A 374 -10.95 1.80 -15.53
C GLY A 374 -9.45 2.14 -15.40
N ARG A 375 -8.85 1.98 -14.21
CA ARG A 375 -7.44 2.33 -13.93
C ARG A 375 -6.43 1.54 -14.77
N TYR A 376 -6.65 0.24 -14.96
CA TYR A 376 -5.68 -0.66 -15.62
C TYR A 376 -5.96 -0.89 -17.11
N MET A 377 -7.13 -0.50 -17.62
CA MET A 377 -7.52 -0.65 -19.03
C MET A 377 -7.35 -2.09 -19.55
N LEU A 378 -7.88 -3.05 -18.79
CA LEU A 378 -7.68 -4.49 -18.98
C LEU A 378 -8.32 -5.08 -20.25
N GLY A 379 -9.01 -4.29 -21.08
CA GLY A 379 -9.69 -4.82 -22.27
C GLY A 379 -10.89 -5.70 -21.90
N ASP A 380 -11.42 -6.45 -22.88
CA ASP A 380 -12.55 -7.33 -22.66
C ASP A 380 -12.11 -8.62 -21.99
N ILE A 381 -12.65 -8.89 -20.79
CA ILE A 381 -12.39 -10.12 -20.03
C ILE A 381 -13.35 -11.22 -20.50
N ASP A 382 -12.81 -12.38 -20.89
CA ASP A 382 -13.63 -13.54 -21.24
C ASP A 382 -14.42 -13.99 -20.00
N LYS A 383 -15.75 -13.97 -20.11
CA LYS A 383 -16.64 -14.32 -19.00
C LYS A 383 -16.62 -15.82 -18.68
N ALA A 384 -16.27 -16.68 -19.63
CA ALA A 384 -16.25 -18.13 -19.44
C ALA A 384 -15.03 -18.56 -18.61
N ASN A 385 -13.85 -18.07 -18.98
CA ASN A 385 -12.59 -18.52 -18.39
C ASN A 385 -11.74 -17.41 -17.76
N GLY A 386 -12.23 -16.16 -17.67
CA GLY A 386 -11.58 -15.04 -16.96
C GLY A 386 -10.31 -14.54 -17.61
N SER A 387 -9.86 -15.21 -18.66
CA SER A 387 -8.65 -14.86 -19.37
C SER A 387 -8.91 -13.66 -20.26
N PHE A 388 -7.88 -12.87 -20.46
CA PHE A 388 -7.93 -11.72 -21.34
C PHE A 388 -6.56 -11.44 -21.91
N SER A 389 -6.52 -10.91 -23.12
CA SER A 389 -5.25 -10.55 -23.75
C SER A 389 -4.99 -9.06 -23.60
N VAL A 390 -3.72 -8.74 -23.34
CA VAL A 390 -3.28 -7.35 -23.19
C VAL A 390 -2.09 -7.11 -24.09
N THR A 391 -2.17 -6.06 -24.90
CA THR A 391 -1.02 -5.52 -25.64
C THR A 391 -0.30 -4.49 -24.77
N LEU A 392 0.98 -4.73 -24.50
CA LEU A 392 1.82 -3.96 -23.56
C LEU A 392 2.43 -2.69 -24.16
#